data_AF-A0A7S1GE07-F1
#
_entry.id   AF-A0A7S1GE07-F1
#
_cell.length_a   1.000
_cell.length_b   1.000
_cell.length_c   1.000
_cell.angle_alpha   90.00
_cell.angle_beta   90.00
_cell.angle_gamma   90.00
#
_symmetry.space_group_name_H-M   'P 1'
#
loop_
_entity.id
_entity.type
_entity.pdbx_description
1 polymer ?
#
loop_
_entity_poly.entity_id
_entity_poly.type
_entity_poly.pdbx_seq_one_letter_code
_entity_poly.pdbx_strand_id
1 'polypeptide(L)'
;LVVVAAAFANIYGGVEMLAPDLIPAVITWYAFVGGAFFGAEYYFNVYSRRVPHKHIEPPHGLPTLSICDISRSVALGAKWVVMNGAVYDVRKFAKHHPGGAHLINMNLARDIGLFMSGASRSDASTPAHVHSPAARRLLDTMLVAVLEEAEANDIIAGMENSELRQLDRQAPETWTVTEKHVL
;
A
#
# COMPACT_ATOMS: atom_id res chain seq x y z
N LEU A 1 1.04 37.40 -8.97
CA LEU A 1 -0.25 37.57 -8.24
C LEU A 1 -1.36 38.18 -9.11
N VAL A 2 -1.09 39.28 -9.83
CA VAL A 2 -2.10 39.99 -10.65
C VAL A 2 -2.66 39.14 -11.81
N VAL A 3 -1.83 38.31 -12.46
CA VAL A 3 -2.29 37.42 -13.55
C VAL A 3 -3.20 36.28 -13.04
N VAL A 4 -2.97 35.81 -11.81
CA VAL A 4 -3.78 34.77 -11.17
C VAL A 4 -5.13 35.35 -10.73
N ALA A 5 -5.15 36.56 -10.16
CA ALA A 5 -6.38 37.25 -9.79
C ALA A 5 -7.27 37.60 -11.01
N ALA A 6 -6.68 37.97 -12.15
CA ALA A 6 -7.41 38.21 -13.39
C ALA A 6 -8.01 36.93 -13.99
N ALA A 7 -7.33 35.78 -13.85
CA ALA A 7 -7.88 34.48 -14.23
C ALA A 7 -9.09 34.10 -13.35
N PHE A 8 -9.03 34.33 -12.03
CA PHE A 8 -10.14 34.06 -11.11
C PHE A 8 -11.35 35.00 -11.30
N ALA A 9 -11.13 36.27 -11.63
CA ALA A 9 -12.22 37.21 -11.92
C ALA A 9 -13.01 36.83 -13.19
N ASN A 10 -12.34 36.26 -14.20
CA ASN A 10 -13.00 35.76 -15.41
C ASN A 10 -13.73 34.42 -15.18
N ILE A 11 -13.30 33.63 -14.19
CA ILE A 11 -13.93 32.35 -13.83
C ILE A 11 -15.30 32.53 -13.17
N TYR A 12 -15.53 33.61 -12.41
CA TYR A 12 -16.81 33.86 -11.74
C TYR A 12 -17.72 34.89 -12.42
N GLY A 13 -17.17 35.82 -13.23
CA GLY A 13 -17.97 36.82 -13.97
C GLY A 13 -18.23 36.49 -15.44
N GLY A 14 -17.47 35.56 -16.04
CA GLY A 14 -17.42 35.38 -17.50
C GLY A 14 -18.47 34.44 -18.09
N VAL A 15 -19.17 33.63 -17.30
CA VAL A 15 -20.12 32.65 -17.84
C VAL A 15 -21.41 33.32 -18.33
N GLU A 16 -21.81 34.45 -17.74
CA GLU A 16 -23.01 35.20 -18.13
C GLU A 16 -22.81 36.08 -19.38
N MET A 17 -21.56 36.41 -19.72
CA MET A 17 -21.21 37.17 -20.94
C MET A 17 -20.65 36.29 -22.06
N LEU A 18 -20.65 34.97 -21.88
CA LEU A 18 -20.20 34.05 -22.91
C LEU A 18 -21.22 34.02 -24.05
N ALA A 19 -20.76 34.20 -25.28
CA ALA A 19 -21.62 34.01 -26.43
C ALA A 19 -22.19 32.56 -26.40
N PRO A 20 -23.48 32.34 -26.75
CA PRO A 20 -24.14 31.04 -26.55
C PRO A 20 -23.46 29.87 -27.26
N ASP A 21 -22.75 30.16 -28.35
CA ASP A 21 -21.95 29.24 -29.15
C ASP A 21 -20.67 28.76 -28.45
N LEU A 22 -20.18 29.51 -27.45
CA LEU A 22 -18.96 29.19 -26.72
C LEU A 22 -19.21 28.32 -25.47
N ILE A 23 -20.46 28.26 -24.99
CA ILE A 23 -20.88 27.47 -23.82
C ILE A 23 -20.57 25.97 -23.98
N PRO A 24 -20.86 25.31 -25.13
CA PRO A 24 -20.54 23.90 -25.33
C PRO A 24 -19.03 23.61 -25.27
N ALA A 25 -18.20 24.53 -25.76
CA ALA A 25 -16.75 24.40 -25.75
C ALA A 25 -16.20 24.46 -24.32
N VAL A 26 -16.72 25.38 -23.49
CA VAL A 26 -16.34 25.51 -22.08
C VAL A 26 -16.76 24.29 -21.27
N ILE A 27 -17.99 23.79 -21.46
CA ILE A 27 -18.46 22.56 -20.79
C ILE A 27 -17.57 21.36 -21.17
N THR A 28 -17.23 21.24 -22.45
CA THR A 28 -16.37 20.15 -22.94
C THR A 28 -14.96 20.24 -22.35
N TRP A 29 -14.41 21.45 -22.23
CA TRP A 29 -13.10 21.67 -21.61
C TRP A 29 -13.10 21.29 -20.12
N TYR A 30 -14.12 21.69 -19.37
CA TYR A 30 -14.25 21.32 -17.95
C TYR A 30 -14.48 19.82 -17.76
N ALA A 31 -15.27 19.18 -18.62
CA ALA A 31 -15.47 17.73 -18.60
C ALA A 31 -14.15 16.98 -18.87
N PHE A 32 -13.35 17.47 -19.82
CA PHE A 32 -12.03 16.91 -20.11
C PHE A 32 -11.05 17.09 -18.94
N VAL A 33 -10.95 18.29 -18.37
CA VAL A 33 -10.05 18.58 -17.23
C VAL A 33 -10.47 17.81 -15.98
N GLY A 34 -11.76 17.79 -15.67
CA GLY A 34 -12.31 17.02 -14.55
C GLY A 34 -12.08 15.52 -14.75
N GLY A 35 -12.39 14.99 -15.93
CA GLY A 35 -12.15 13.59 -16.29
C GLY A 35 -10.67 13.21 -16.20
N ALA A 36 -9.75 14.08 -16.60
CA ALA A 36 -8.32 13.85 -16.46
C ALA A 36 -7.87 13.85 -14.99
N PHE A 37 -8.39 14.76 -14.16
CA PHE A 37 -8.03 14.85 -12.74
C PHE A 37 -8.57 13.66 -11.93
N PHE A 38 -9.88 13.37 -12.04
CA PHE A 38 -10.51 12.23 -11.38
C PHE A 38 -10.04 10.89 -11.97
N GLY A 39 -9.78 10.85 -13.28
CA GLY A 39 -9.21 9.68 -13.95
C GLY A 39 -7.79 9.39 -13.48
N ALA A 40 -6.96 10.40 -13.26
CA ALA A 40 -5.62 10.22 -12.71
C ALA A 40 -5.67 9.71 -11.26
N GLU A 41 -6.49 10.30 -10.39
CA GLU A 41 -6.65 9.79 -9.02
C GLU A 41 -7.21 8.37 -8.98
N TYR A 42 -8.23 8.08 -9.78
CA TYR A 42 -8.79 6.72 -9.90
C TYR A 42 -7.75 5.74 -10.44
N TYR A 43 -7.02 6.12 -11.49
CA TYR A 43 -5.95 5.30 -12.06
C TYR A 43 -4.87 5.03 -11.03
N PHE A 44 -4.32 6.06 -10.36
CA PHE A 44 -3.30 5.85 -9.35
C PHE A 44 -3.82 5.05 -8.15
N ASN A 45 -5.04 5.28 -7.66
CA ASN A 45 -5.56 4.59 -6.49
C ASN A 45 -5.94 3.11 -6.78
N VAL A 46 -6.41 2.80 -7.98
CA VAL A 46 -6.83 1.43 -8.35
C VAL A 46 -5.68 0.62 -8.94
N TYR A 47 -4.83 1.19 -9.80
CA TYR A 47 -3.75 0.45 -10.45
C TYR A 47 -2.55 0.22 -9.53
N SER A 48 -2.21 1.16 -8.63
CA SER A 48 -1.08 0.95 -7.70
C SER A 48 -1.35 -0.10 -6.61
N ARG A 49 -2.62 -0.45 -6.39
CA ARG A 49 -3.03 -1.52 -5.45
C ARG A 49 -3.01 -2.92 -6.07
N ARG A 50 -3.10 -3.03 -7.40
CA ARG A 50 -3.07 -4.31 -8.11
C ARG A 50 -1.71 -4.56 -8.74
N VAL A 51 -0.65 -4.55 -7.94
CA VAL A 51 0.57 -5.22 -8.36
C VAL A 51 0.37 -6.67 -7.95
N PRO A 52 -0.11 -7.57 -8.84
CA PRO A 52 -0.17 -8.99 -8.51
C PRO A 52 1.22 -9.41 -8.06
N HIS A 53 1.29 -9.99 -6.87
CA HIS A 53 2.52 -10.51 -6.31
C HIS A 53 3.08 -11.49 -7.32
N LYS A 54 4.12 -11.07 -8.05
CA LYS A 54 4.90 -11.99 -8.86
C LYS A 54 5.43 -13.01 -7.87
N HIS A 55 5.07 -14.28 -8.06
CA HIS A 55 5.74 -15.37 -7.38
C HIS A 55 7.23 -15.20 -7.70
N ILE A 56 7.98 -14.67 -6.74
CA ILE A 56 9.42 -14.53 -6.88
C ILE A 56 9.89 -15.97 -6.73
N GLU A 57 10.16 -16.64 -7.86
CA GLU A 57 10.97 -17.85 -7.80
C GLU A 57 12.21 -17.49 -6.98
N PRO A 58 12.46 -18.20 -5.86
CA PRO A 58 13.54 -17.85 -4.97
C PRO A 58 14.82 -17.72 -5.81
N PRO A 59 15.54 -16.58 -5.72
CA PRO A 59 16.85 -16.46 -6.32
C PRO A 59 17.64 -17.74 -6.06
N HIS A 60 18.02 -18.46 -7.12
CA HIS A 60 18.56 -19.81 -7.03
C HIS A 60 19.74 -19.84 -6.02
N GLY A 61 19.52 -20.46 -4.86
CA GLY A 61 20.52 -20.58 -3.79
C GLY A 61 20.12 -20.04 -2.40
N LEU A 62 18.96 -19.42 -2.22
CA LEU A 62 18.47 -19.04 -0.89
C LEU A 62 17.87 -20.23 -0.14
N PRO A 63 18.13 -20.37 1.18
CA PRO A 63 17.50 -21.40 1.98
C PRO A 63 15.99 -21.16 2.12
N THR A 64 15.22 -22.23 2.12
CA THR A 64 13.81 -22.21 2.50
C THR A 64 13.69 -22.45 4.01
N LEU A 65 12.91 -21.63 4.70
CA LEU A 65 12.71 -21.73 6.16
C LEU A 65 11.23 -21.85 6.51
N SER A 66 10.94 -22.55 7.60
CA SER A 66 9.62 -22.55 8.23
C SER A 66 9.45 -21.38 9.19
N ILE A 67 8.20 -21.02 9.52
CA ILE A 67 7.86 -20.03 10.57
C ILE A 67 8.46 -20.45 11.92
N CYS A 68 8.50 -21.75 12.20
CA CYS A 68 9.13 -22.29 13.40
C CYS A 68 10.63 -21.98 13.45
N ASP A 69 11.34 -22.12 12.34
CA ASP A 69 12.77 -21.84 12.26
C ASP A 69 13.07 -20.34 12.35
N ILE A 70 12.20 -19.50 11.78
CA ILE A 70 12.27 -18.04 11.91
C ILE A 70 12.08 -17.65 13.39
N SER A 71 11.05 -18.17 14.05
CA SER A 71 10.75 -17.89 15.45
C SER A 71 11.89 -18.33 16.37
N ARG A 72 12.45 -19.52 16.12
CA ARG A 72 13.65 -20.02 16.84
C ARG A 72 14.85 -19.11 16.61
N SER A 73 15.09 -18.68 15.39
CA SER A 73 16.21 -17.80 15.05
C SER A 73 16.08 -16.44 15.72
N VAL A 74 14.87 -15.87 15.77
CA VAL A 74 14.60 -14.63 16.51
C VAL A 74 14.82 -14.81 18.00
N ALA A 75 14.41 -15.94 18.59
CA ALA A 75 14.69 -16.26 19.98
C ALA A 75 16.20 -16.37 20.28
N LEU A 76 17.00 -16.81 19.30
CA LEU A 76 18.47 -16.82 19.36
C LEU A 76 19.12 -15.44 19.13
N GLY A 77 18.31 -14.40 18.90
CA GLY A 77 18.78 -13.02 18.73
C GLY A 77 18.90 -12.57 17.27
N ALA A 78 18.41 -13.35 16.30
CA ALA A 78 18.24 -12.85 14.94
C ALA A 78 17.20 -11.73 14.89
N LYS A 79 17.38 -10.76 14.00
CA LYS A 79 16.41 -9.69 13.78
C LYS A 79 15.79 -9.85 12.41
N TRP A 80 14.88 -10.82 12.30
CA TRP A 80 14.25 -11.19 11.05
C TRP A 80 12.80 -10.74 10.99
N VAL A 81 12.37 -10.30 9.81
CA VAL A 81 11.00 -9.93 9.49
C VAL A 81 10.55 -10.68 8.24
N VAL A 82 9.26 -10.93 8.13
CA VAL A 82 8.67 -11.63 6.98
C VAL A 82 7.90 -10.62 6.13
N MET A 83 7.96 -10.73 4.81
CA MET A 83 7.08 -9.98 3.92
C MET A 83 6.89 -10.75 2.62
N ASN A 84 5.65 -11.00 2.24
CA ASN A 84 5.28 -11.71 1.00
C ASN A 84 6.01 -13.05 0.84
N GLY A 85 6.08 -13.86 1.90
CA GLY A 85 6.77 -15.16 1.87
C GLY A 85 8.29 -15.09 1.79
N ALA A 86 8.91 -13.92 1.96
CA ALA A 86 10.36 -13.77 2.03
C ALA A 86 10.80 -13.29 3.43
N VAL A 87 12.02 -13.68 3.83
CA VAL A 87 12.60 -13.41 5.15
C VAL A 87 13.80 -12.47 5.00
N TYR A 88 13.81 -11.40 5.79
CA TYR A 88 14.79 -10.32 5.70
C TYR A 88 15.54 -10.12 7.02
N ASP A 89 16.87 -10.01 6.99
CA ASP A 89 17.68 -9.65 8.17
C ASP A 89 17.87 -8.14 8.29
N VAL A 90 17.08 -7.55 9.18
CA VAL A 90 17.05 -6.10 9.42
C VAL A 90 17.99 -5.67 10.55
N ARG A 91 18.89 -6.53 11.04
CA ARG A 91 19.73 -6.24 12.21
C ARG A 91 20.61 -5.02 12.05
N LYS A 92 21.25 -4.88 10.88
CA LYS A 92 22.14 -3.73 10.56
C LYS A 92 21.32 -2.46 10.32
N PHE A 93 20.14 -2.61 9.73
CA PHE A 93 19.29 -1.48 9.38
C PHE A 93 18.48 -0.95 10.56
N ALA A 94 18.12 -1.78 11.54
CA ALA A 94 17.23 -1.39 12.65
C ALA A 94 17.70 -0.13 13.38
N LYS A 95 19.01 0.07 13.54
CA LYS A 95 19.59 1.26 14.20
C LYS A 95 19.49 2.54 13.35
N HIS A 96 19.40 2.40 12.04
CA HIS A 96 19.35 3.50 11.07
C HIS A 96 17.93 3.75 10.54
N HIS A 97 16.95 2.98 11.04
CA HIS A 97 15.58 3.11 10.60
C HIS A 97 14.99 4.48 11.00
N PRO A 98 14.45 5.27 10.05
CA PRO A 98 13.92 6.61 10.34
C PRO A 98 12.77 6.61 11.37
N GLY A 99 11.98 5.54 11.43
CA GLY A 99 10.92 5.37 12.43
C GLY A 99 11.42 4.83 13.79
N GLY A 100 12.73 4.62 13.94
CA GLY A 100 13.34 4.07 15.15
C GLY A 100 13.40 2.54 15.16
N ALA A 101 14.38 2.03 15.92
CA ALA A 101 14.66 0.60 16.04
C ALA A 101 13.56 -0.18 16.78
N HIS A 102 12.81 0.49 17.66
CA HIS A 102 11.79 -0.15 18.49
C HIS A 102 10.67 -0.75 17.63
N LEU A 103 10.21 -0.03 16.60
CA LEU A 103 9.14 -0.48 15.71
C LEU A 103 9.52 -1.76 14.95
N ILE A 104 10.79 -1.89 14.55
CA ILE A 104 11.31 -3.11 13.93
C ILE A 104 11.36 -4.24 14.95
N ASN A 105 11.86 -3.97 16.16
CA ASN A 105 11.99 -5.00 17.20
C ASN A 105 10.62 -5.55 17.66
N MET A 106 9.54 -4.77 17.60
CA MET A 106 8.18 -5.23 17.91
C MET A 106 7.59 -6.16 16.86
N ASN A 107 8.12 -6.13 15.63
CA ASN A 107 7.61 -6.87 14.48
C ASN A 107 8.56 -7.98 14.02
N LEU A 108 9.46 -8.44 14.90
CA LEU A 108 10.32 -9.59 14.61
C LEU A 108 9.48 -10.86 14.48
N ALA A 109 9.87 -11.73 13.54
CA ALA A 109 9.14 -12.95 13.17
C ALA A 109 7.67 -12.74 12.75
N ARG A 110 7.30 -11.51 12.36
CA ARG A 110 5.94 -11.20 11.86
C ARG A 110 5.99 -10.73 10.42
N ASP A 111 4.85 -10.87 9.76
CA ASP A 111 4.63 -10.23 8.47
C ASP A 111 4.51 -8.72 8.63
N ILE A 112 5.38 -7.99 7.92
CA ILE A 112 5.43 -6.53 7.94
C ILE A 112 4.67 -5.86 6.78
N GLY A 113 4.05 -6.62 5.88
CA GLY A 113 3.39 -6.10 4.68
C GLY A 113 2.39 -4.97 4.95
N LEU A 114 1.54 -5.14 5.97
CA LEU A 114 0.54 -4.13 6.37
C LEU A 114 1.18 -2.86 6.98
N PHE A 115 2.32 -2.98 7.66
CA PHE A 115 3.03 -1.83 8.22
C PHE A 115 3.81 -1.09 7.13
N MET A 116 4.33 -1.83 6.15
CA MET A 116 5.00 -1.30 4.95
C MET A 116 4.03 -0.52 4.06
N SER A 117 2.80 -1.01 3.89
CA SER A 117 1.76 -0.37 3.08
C SER A 117 1.03 0.78 3.80
N GLY A 118 1.26 0.97 5.10
CA GLY A 118 0.54 1.96 5.91
C GLY A 118 -0.88 1.54 6.30
N ALA A 119 -1.29 0.30 6.02
CA ALA A 119 -2.58 -0.26 6.41
C ALA A 119 -2.67 -0.60 7.92
N SER A 120 -1.51 -0.73 8.58
CA SER A 120 -1.40 -0.96 10.02
C SER A 120 -0.32 -0.06 10.64
N ARG A 121 -0.45 0.20 11.94
CA ARG A 121 0.52 0.96 12.74
C ARG A 121 1.14 0.03 13.78
N SER A 122 2.46 0.10 13.90
CA SER A 122 3.25 -0.72 14.83
C SER A 122 3.07 -0.31 16.30
N ASP A 123 2.74 0.96 16.54
CA ASP A 123 2.46 1.52 17.86
C ASP A 123 1.40 2.63 17.73
N ALA A 124 0.62 2.84 18.79
CA ALA A 124 -0.38 3.89 18.88
C ALA A 124 0.23 5.30 18.79
N SER A 125 1.47 5.46 19.25
CA SER A 125 2.19 6.74 19.22
C SER A 125 2.71 7.13 17.83
N THR A 126 2.84 6.15 16.91
CA THR A 126 3.44 6.38 15.60
C THR A 126 2.36 6.43 14.50
N PRO A 127 2.30 7.51 13.69
CA PRO A 127 1.41 7.56 12.53
C PRO A 127 1.69 6.44 11.52
N ALA A 128 0.63 5.79 11.06
CA ALA A 128 0.73 4.87 9.93
C ALA A 128 1.13 5.67 8.68
N HIS A 129 2.09 5.16 7.92
CA HIS A 129 2.57 5.81 6.71
C HIS A 129 3.02 4.78 5.68
N VAL A 130 2.87 5.13 4.41
CA VAL A 130 3.26 4.28 3.29
C VAL A 130 4.77 4.40 3.07
N HIS A 131 5.47 3.27 3.00
CA HIS A 131 6.90 3.27 2.68
C HIS A 131 7.13 3.58 1.20
N SER A 132 8.17 4.38 0.92
CA SER A 132 8.54 4.73 -0.46
C SER A 132 9.06 3.51 -1.24
N PRO A 133 9.04 3.54 -2.59
CA PRO A 133 9.65 2.48 -3.40
C PRO A 133 11.13 2.26 -3.11
N ALA A 134 11.84 3.31 -2.67
CA ALA A 134 13.24 3.22 -2.28
C ALA A 134 13.41 2.38 -0.99
N ALA A 135 12.49 2.51 -0.03
CA ALA A 135 12.51 1.69 1.18
C ALA A 135 12.24 0.20 0.87
N ARG A 136 11.36 -0.09 -0.10
CA ARG A 136 11.14 -1.47 -0.58
C ARG A 136 12.40 -2.05 -1.21
N ARG A 137 13.06 -1.31 -2.10
CA ARG A 137 14.34 -1.74 -2.69
C ARG A 137 15.44 -1.94 -1.66
N LEU A 138 15.46 -1.12 -0.60
CA LEU A 138 16.40 -1.31 0.50
C LEU A 138 16.12 -2.63 1.24
N LEU A 139 14.85 -2.96 1.48
CA LEU A 139 14.46 -4.23 2.08
C LEU A 139 14.93 -5.43 1.25
N ASP A 140 14.81 -5.36 -0.08
CA ASP A 140 15.28 -6.43 -0.98
C ASP A 140 16.77 -6.73 -0.84
N THR A 141 17.61 -5.75 -0.46
CA THR A 141 19.05 -5.97 -0.20
C THR A 141 19.34 -6.79 1.06
N MET A 142 18.34 -6.99 1.92
CA MET A 142 18.44 -7.68 3.20
C MET A 142 17.81 -9.09 3.16
N LEU A 143 17.49 -9.59 1.98
CA LEU A 143 16.90 -10.91 1.78
C LEU A 143 17.86 -12.02 2.22
N VAL A 144 17.37 -12.94 3.06
CA VAL A 144 18.16 -14.05 3.61
C VAL A 144 17.58 -15.42 3.27
N ALA A 145 16.26 -15.54 3.24
CA ALA A 145 15.59 -16.81 3.00
C ALA A 145 14.21 -16.58 2.38
N VAL A 146 13.62 -17.66 1.88
CA VAL A 146 12.23 -17.69 1.43
C VAL A 146 11.45 -18.64 2.35
N LEU A 147 10.19 -18.36 2.58
CA LEU A 147 9.32 -19.19 3.41
C LEU A 147 8.89 -20.44 2.63
N GLU A 148 8.66 -21.55 3.32
CA GLU A 148 8.07 -22.74 2.69
C GLU A 148 6.75 -22.41 2.00
N GLU A 149 6.55 -22.95 0.80
CA GLU A 149 5.45 -22.58 -0.10
C GLU A 149 4.06 -22.76 0.53
N ALA A 150 3.88 -23.81 1.34
CA ALA A 150 2.63 -24.05 2.07
C ALA A 150 2.35 -22.92 3.08
N GLU A 151 3.34 -22.52 3.85
CA GLU A 151 3.20 -21.45 4.84
C GLU A 151 3.14 -20.06 4.18
N ALA A 152 3.82 -19.88 3.05
CA ALA A 152 3.75 -18.65 2.26
C ALA A 152 2.33 -18.42 1.72
N ASN A 153 1.69 -19.47 1.21
CA ASN A 153 0.33 -19.42 0.71
C ASN A 153 -0.68 -19.12 1.83
N ASP A 154 -0.49 -19.68 3.03
CA ASP A 154 -1.34 -19.39 4.19
C ASP A 154 -1.25 -17.91 4.63
N ILE A 155 -0.04 -17.33 4.61
CA ILE A 155 0.15 -15.91 4.92
C ILE A 155 -0.51 -15.03 3.86
N ILE A 156 -0.30 -15.34 2.57
CA ILE A 156 -0.89 -14.58 1.45
C ILE A 156 -2.42 -14.67 1.48
N ALA A 157 -2.99 -15.85 1.72
CA ALA A 157 -4.44 -16.04 1.86
C ALA A 157 -5.00 -15.30 3.09
N GLY A 158 -4.22 -15.25 4.18
CA GLY A 158 -4.52 -14.42 5.34
C GLY A 158 -4.54 -12.92 5.02
N MET A 159 -3.61 -12.44 4.18
CA MET A 159 -3.56 -11.06 3.72
C MET A 159 -4.79 -10.69 2.91
N GLU A 160 -5.15 -11.49 1.90
CA GLU A 160 -6.32 -11.23 1.04
C GLU A 160 -7.61 -11.13 1.88
N ASN A 161 -7.79 -12.02 2.85
CA ASN A 161 -8.90 -11.97 3.80
C ASN A 161 -8.86 -10.75 4.72
N SER A 162 -7.67 -10.30 5.13
CA SER A 162 -7.52 -9.11 5.98
C SER A 162 -7.78 -7.80 5.23
N GLU A 163 -7.37 -7.73 3.96
CA GLU A 163 -7.65 -6.60 3.07
C GLU A 163 -9.14 -6.52 2.75
N LEU A 164 -9.80 -7.65 2.47
CA LEU A 164 -11.26 -7.72 2.32
C LEU A 164 -11.98 -7.24 3.59
N ARG A 165 -11.52 -7.64 4.78
CA ARG A 165 -12.08 -7.18 6.07
C ARG A 165 -11.79 -5.70 6.38
N GLN A 166 -10.72 -5.11 5.84
CA GLN A 166 -10.46 -3.68 5.97
C GLN A 166 -11.32 -2.86 4.98
N LEU A 167 -11.53 -3.37 3.77
CA LEU A 167 -12.44 -2.79 2.78
C LEU A 167 -13.89 -2.77 3.29
N ASP A 168 -14.36 -3.87 3.89
CA ASP A 168 -15.70 -3.97 4.50
C ASP A 168 -15.88 -2.95 5.63
N ARG A 169 -14.84 -2.75 6.45
CA ARG A 169 -14.85 -1.77 7.55
C ARG A 169 -14.87 -0.31 7.09
N GLN A 170 -14.46 -0.04 5.85
CA GLN A 170 -14.44 1.30 5.25
C GLN A 170 -15.62 1.52 4.28
N ALA A 171 -16.46 0.51 4.06
CA ALA A 171 -17.66 0.65 3.24
C ALA A 171 -18.69 1.52 3.99
N PRO A 172 -19.32 2.51 3.33
CA PRO A 172 -20.45 3.23 3.92
C PRO A 172 -21.60 2.25 4.22
N GLU A 173 -22.35 2.50 5.30
CA GLU A 173 -23.40 1.62 5.88
C GLU A 173 -24.55 1.20 4.93
N THR A 174 -24.49 1.57 3.65
CA THR A 174 -25.53 1.32 2.65
C THR A 174 -25.30 0.07 1.79
N TRP A 175 -24.19 -0.66 1.94
CA TRP A 175 -24.01 -1.94 1.26
C TRP A 175 -24.34 -3.11 2.19
N THR A 176 -25.63 -3.43 2.28
CA THR A 176 -26.05 -4.75 2.79
C THR A 176 -25.57 -5.80 1.80
N VAL A 177 -24.50 -6.52 2.17
CA VAL A 177 -24.09 -7.74 1.49
C VAL A 177 -25.29 -8.66 1.49
N THR A 178 -25.94 -8.79 0.34
CA THR A 178 -27.01 -9.78 0.17
C THR A 178 -26.33 -11.14 0.20
N GLU A 179 -26.49 -11.86 1.32
CA GLU A 179 -26.13 -13.27 1.44
C GLU A 179 -26.71 -14.01 0.23
N LYS A 180 -25.84 -14.46 -0.68
CA LYS A 180 -26.23 -15.48 -1.64
C LYS A 180 -26.37 -16.78 -0.87
N HIS A 181 -27.61 -17.08 -0.51
CA HIS A 181 -28.08 -18.41 -0.20
C HIS A 181 -27.53 -19.40 -1.23
N VAL A 182 -26.70 -20.31 -0.75
CA VAL A 182 -26.36 -21.56 -1.43
C VAL A 182 -27.61 -22.43 -1.35
N LEU A 183 -28.20 -22.72 -2.51
CA LEU A 183 -29.04 -23.89 -2.75
C LEU A 183 -28.22 -24.88 -3.56
#